data_AF-A0A9D8EE11-F1
#
_entry.id   AF-A0A9D8EE11-F1
#
_cell.length_a   1.000
_cell.length_b   1.000
_cell.length_c   1.000
_cell.angle_alpha   90.00
_cell.angle_beta   90.00
_cell.angle_gamma   90.00
#
_symmetry.space_group_name_H-M   'P 1'
#
loop_
_entity.id
_entity.type
_entity.pdbx_description
1 polymer ?
#
loop_
_entity_poly.entity_id
_entity_poly.type
_entity_poly.pdbx_seq_one_letter_code
_entity_poly.pdbx_strand_id
1 'polypeptide(L)'
;MDLEKLSTRQLAEIDACTRCGNCLDLCSAFQGSGDVSISPKKKMEKLKKIVDLQYGILSRILKNRKISKKDAEALSRAAFSCTMCAR
;
A
#
# COMPACT_ATOMS: atom_id res chain seq x y z
N MET A 1 -0.98 -9.00 -9.18
CA MET A 1 0.20 -8.90 -8.30
C MET A 1 0.27 -10.22 -7.56
N ASP A 2 1.35 -10.98 -7.77
CA ASP A 2 1.56 -12.28 -7.13
C ASP A 2 2.16 -12.07 -5.75
N LEU A 3 1.31 -12.08 -4.73
CA LEU A 3 1.77 -11.92 -3.35
C LEU A 3 2.52 -13.15 -2.81
N GLU A 4 2.41 -14.30 -3.48
CA GLU A 4 3.17 -15.53 -3.17
C GLU A 4 4.69 -15.34 -3.30
N LYS A 5 5.14 -14.29 -4.00
CA LYS A 5 6.55 -13.91 -4.11
C LYS A 5 7.08 -13.16 -2.89
N LEU A 6 6.21 -12.78 -1.95
CA LEU A 6 6.59 -12.11 -0.71
C LEU A 6 6.81 -13.16 0.39
N SER A 7 7.90 -13.02 1.13
CA SER A 7 8.13 -13.80 2.34
C SER A 7 7.14 -13.42 3.45
N THR A 8 6.93 -14.31 4.42
CA THR A 8 6.11 -14.03 5.62
C THR A 8 6.58 -12.77 6.34
N ARG A 9 7.89 -12.52 6.37
CA ARG A 9 8.47 -11.30 6.93
C ARG A 9 7.99 -10.05 6.18
N GLN A 10 8.05 -10.04 4.85
CA GLN A 10 7.60 -8.89 4.05
C GLN A 10 6.09 -8.65 4.18
N LEU A 11 5.29 -9.71 4.31
CA LEU A 11 3.87 -9.57 4.62
C LEU A 11 3.65 -8.93 5.99
N ALA A 12 4.42 -9.34 7.01
CA ALA A 12 4.38 -8.73 8.34
C ALA A 12 4.85 -7.26 8.34
N GLU A 13 5.86 -6.92 7.54
CA GLU A 13 6.34 -5.53 7.37
C GLU A 13 5.25 -4.62 6.78
N ILE A 14 4.42 -5.13 5.85
CA ILE A 14 3.26 -4.39 5.32
C ILE A 14 2.17 -4.23 6.39
N ASP A 15 1.96 -5.25 7.22
CA ASP A 15 0.96 -5.23 8.29
C ASP A 15 1.36 -4.32 9.47
N ALA A 16 2.66 -4.10 9.67
CA ALA A 16 3.21 -3.31 10.78
C ALA A 16 2.82 -1.81 10.77
N CYS A 17 2.17 -1.33 9.71
CA CYS A 17 1.71 0.05 9.63
C CYS A 17 0.69 0.40 10.72
N THR A 18 1.09 1.19 11.71
CA THR A 18 0.25 1.67 12.83
C THR A 18 -0.65 2.85 12.48
N ARG A 19 -0.58 3.35 11.23
CA ARG A 19 -1.33 4.52 10.74
C ARG A 19 -1.03 5.85 11.46
N CYS A 20 0.10 5.95 12.15
CA CYS A 20 0.51 7.14 12.91
C CYS A 20 0.63 8.42 12.06
N GLY A 21 1.03 8.30 10.80
CA GLY A 21 1.12 9.44 9.88
C GLY A 21 2.48 10.14 9.83
N ASN A 22 3.47 9.75 10.63
CA ASN A 22 4.81 10.35 10.64
C ASN A 22 5.49 10.41 9.26
N CYS A 23 5.16 9.48 8.35
CA CYS A 23 5.69 9.47 6.99
C CYS A 23 5.20 10.66 6.12
N LEU A 24 4.07 11.29 6.48
CA LEU A 24 3.51 12.42 5.72
C LEU A 24 4.42 13.64 5.77
N ASP A 25 5.03 13.91 6.93
CA ASP A 25 5.90 15.07 7.13
C ASP A 25 7.27 14.89 6.46
N LEU A 26 7.67 13.64 6.20
CA LEU A 26 8.99 13.29 5.64
C LEU A 26 8.99 13.19 4.10
N CYS A 27 7.84 12.91 3.49
CA CYS A 27 7.78 12.61 2.07
C CYS A 27 7.77 13.88 1.19
N SER A 28 8.89 14.17 0.56
CA SER A 28 9.04 15.34 -0.34
C SER A 28 8.10 15.34 -1.54
N ALA A 29 7.79 14.18 -2.12
CA ALA A 29 6.86 14.07 -3.25
C ALA A 29 5.44 14.48 -2.85
N PHE A 30 5.00 14.07 -1.66
CA PHE A 30 3.70 14.47 -1.13
C PHE A 30 3.69 15.95 -0.75
N GLN A 31 4.70 16.43 0.00
CA GLN A 31 4.79 17.83 0.41
C GLN A 31 4.85 18.79 -0.78
N GLY A 32 5.57 18.43 -1.84
CA GLY A 32 5.68 19.26 -3.06
C GLY A 32 4.44 19.26 -3.94
N SER A 33 3.64 18.19 -3.92
CA SER A 33 2.43 18.09 -4.76
C SER A 33 1.15 18.51 -4.04
N GLY A 34 1.07 18.34 -2.72
CA GLY A 34 -0.17 18.42 -1.95
C GLY A 34 -1.19 17.32 -2.24
N ASP A 35 -0.88 16.37 -3.15
CA ASP A 35 -1.81 15.33 -3.54
C ASP A 35 -1.80 14.16 -2.53
N VAL A 36 -2.84 14.12 -1.70
CA VAL A 36 -3.06 13.05 -0.72
C VAL A 36 -3.07 11.67 -1.38
N SER A 37 -3.48 11.55 -2.64
CA SER A 37 -3.59 10.28 -3.35
C SER A 37 -2.24 9.57 -3.55
N ILE A 38 -1.14 10.34 -3.59
CA ILE A 38 0.22 9.80 -3.72
C ILE A 38 0.99 9.76 -2.39
N SER A 39 0.36 10.20 -1.30
CA SER A 39 1.00 10.21 0.01
C SER A 39 1.51 8.82 0.42
N PRO A 40 2.62 8.73 1.16
CA PRO A 40 3.17 7.44 1.59
C PRO A 40 2.18 6.64 2.43
N LYS A 41 1.34 7.32 3.23
CA LYS A 41 0.24 6.71 3.98
C LYS A 41 -0.78 6.08 3.04
N LYS A 42 -1.27 6.80 2.02
CA LYS A 42 -2.25 6.23 1.06
C LYS A 42 -1.66 5.08 0.27
N LYS A 43 -0.39 5.16 -0.14
CA LYS A 43 0.32 4.04 -0.78
C LYS A 43 0.29 2.79 0.10
N MET A 44 0.64 2.92 1.38
CA MET A 44 0.63 1.79 2.32
C MET A 44 -0.78 1.24 2.57
N GLU A 45 -1.79 2.11 2.73
CA GLU A 45 -3.18 1.68 2.86
C GLU A 45 -3.68 0.87 1.65
N LYS A 46 -3.28 1.27 0.43
CA LYS A 46 -3.61 0.53 -0.80
C LYS A 46 -2.89 -0.82 -0.86
N LEU A 47 -1.61 -0.86 -0.51
CA LEU A 47 -0.85 -2.10 -0.47
C LEU A 47 -1.42 -3.08 0.55
N LYS A 48 -1.69 -2.63 1.78
CA LYS A 48 -2.31 -3.44 2.83
C LYS A 48 -3.68 -3.97 2.41
N LYS A 49 -4.53 -3.14 1.78
CA LYS A 49 -5.83 -3.60 1.24
C LYS A 49 -5.65 -4.80 0.29
N ILE A 50 -4.63 -4.79 -0.56
CA ILE A 50 -4.39 -5.89 -1.51
C ILE A 50 -3.94 -7.16 -0.77
N VAL A 51 -3.09 -7.01 0.25
CA VAL A 51 -2.69 -8.13 1.11
C VAL A 51 -3.90 -8.70 1.85
N ASP A 52 -4.72 -7.86 2.47
CA ASP A 52 -5.91 -8.28 3.23
C ASP A 52 -6.96 -8.99 2.34
N LEU A 53 -7.08 -8.61 1.07
CA LEU A 53 -7.97 -9.29 0.11
C LEU A 53 -7.56 -10.73 -0.21
N GLN A 54 -6.28 -11.08 0.00
CA GLN A 54 -5.74 -12.41 -0.30
C GLN A 54 -5.43 -13.23 0.96
N TYR A 55 -4.90 -12.60 2.03
CA TYR A 55 -4.46 -13.26 3.26
C TYR A 55 -5.20 -12.83 4.53
N GLY A 56 -6.14 -11.90 4.43
CA GLY A 56 -6.92 -11.46 5.58
C GLY A 56 -7.84 -12.57 6.11
N ILE A 57 -8.29 -12.44 7.35
CA ILE A 57 -9.24 -13.40 7.96
C ILE A 57 -10.50 -13.53 7.08
N LEU A 58 -10.99 -12.40 6.55
CA LEU A 58 -12.15 -12.36 5.68
C LEU A 58 -11.92 -13.04 4.32
N SER A 59 -10.69 -13.11 3.81
CA SER A 59 -10.40 -13.79 2.54
C SER A 59 -10.44 -15.31 2.65
N ARG A 60 -10.33 -15.84 3.88
CA ARG A 60 -10.54 -17.27 4.17
C ARG A 60 -12.03 -17.65 4.16
N ILE A 61 -12.92 -16.71 4.47
CA ILE A 61 -14.37 -16.93 4.53
C ILE A 61 -15.03 -16.55 3.21
N LEU A 62 -14.65 -15.41 2.65
CA LEU A 62 -15.12 -14.90 1.37
C LEU A 62 -14.07 -15.25 0.33
N LYS A 63 -14.49 -15.90 -0.76
CA LYS A 63 -13.63 -16.26 -1.90
C LYS A 63 -12.66 -15.11 -2.23
N ASN A 64 -11.36 -15.40 -2.18
CA ASN A 64 -10.26 -14.48 -2.50
C ASN A 64 -10.64 -13.57 -3.67
N ARG A 65 -10.76 -12.27 -3.39
CA ARG A 65 -11.26 -11.31 -4.38
C ARG A 65 -10.09 -10.75 -5.17
N LYS A 66 -10.26 -10.68 -6.50
CA LYS A 66 -9.30 -10.02 -7.39
C LYS A 66 -9.26 -8.52 -7.08
N ILE A 67 -8.07 -7.93 -7.17
CA ILE A 67 -7.89 -6.48 -7.14
C ILE A 67 -8.66 -5.83 -8.30
N SER A 68 -9.37 -4.74 -8.02
CA SER A 68 -10.04 -3.97 -9.08
C SER A 68 -9.02 -3.23 -9.95
N LYS A 69 -9.32 -3.02 -11.24
CA LYS A 69 -8.46 -2.23 -12.13
C LYS A 69 -8.19 -0.83 -11.57
N LYS A 70 -9.21 -0.20 -10.97
CA LYS A 70 -9.11 1.10 -10.31
C LYS A 70 -8.14 1.10 -9.13
N ASP A 71 -8.16 0.07 -8.29
CA ASP A 71 -7.23 -0.04 -7.17
C ASP A 71 -5.79 -0.33 -7.65
N ALA A 72 -5.64 -1.12 -8.71
CA ALA A 72 -4.32 -1.37 -9.33
C ALA A 72 -3.72 -0.09 -9.92
N GLU A 73 -4.52 0.70 -10.63
CA GLU A 73 -4.10 2.00 -11.18
C GLU A 73 -3.77 3.01 -10.08
N ALA A 74 -4.55 3.03 -8.99
CA ALA A 74 -4.28 3.91 -7.85
C ALA A 74 -2.96 3.53 -7.16
N LEU A 75 -2.70 2.24 -6.97
CA LEU A 75 -1.42 1.77 -6.43
C LEU A 75 -0.26 2.10 -7.37
N SER A 76 -0.44 1.89 -8.67
CA SER A 76 0.54 2.22 -9.70
C SER A 76 0.91 3.71 -9.66
N ARG A 77 -0.09 4.60 -9.68
CA ARG A 77 0.12 6.05 -9.57
C ARG A 77 0.89 6.41 -8.30
N ALA A 78 0.44 5.95 -7.13
CA ALA A 78 1.12 6.22 -5.87
C ALA A 78 2.54 5.63 -5.81
N ALA A 79 2.80 4.50 -6.48
CA ALA A 79 4.12 3.89 -6.54
C ALA A 79 5.08 4.68 -7.44
N PHE A 80 4.65 5.06 -8.65
CA PHE A 80 5.48 5.77 -9.63
C PHE A 80 5.63 7.27 -9.36
N SER A 81 4.79 7.87 -8.52
CA SER A 81 5.02 9.23 -8.01
C SER A 81 6.09 9.30 -6.89
N CYS A 82 6.60 8.15 -6.43
CA CYS A 82 7.65 8.10 -5.41
C CYS A 82 9.03 8.42 -6.02
N THR A 83 9.74 9.38 -5.42
CA THR A 83 11.12 9.74 -5.82
C THR A 83 12.20 8.80 -5.25
N MET A 84 11.80 7.77 -4.50
CA MET A 84 12.69 6.76 -3.92
C MET A 84 13.79 7.33 -3.01
N CYS A 85 13.48 8.42 -2.29
CA CYS A 85 14.42 9.09 -1.38
C CYS A 85 14.64 8.37 -0.03
N ALA A 86 13.88 7.31 0.26
CA ALA A 86 13.95 6.51 1.48
C ALA A 86 13.79 7.34 2.79
N ARG A 87 12.88 8.32 2.76
CA ARG A 87 12.47 9.12 3.93
C ARG A 87 11.03 8.80 4.32
#